data_AF-A0A7W0WXT3-F1
#
_entry.id   AF-A0A7W0WXT3-F1
#
_cell.length_a   1.000
_cell.length_b   1.000
_cell.length_c   1.000
_cell.angle_alpha   90.00
_cell.angle_beta   90.00
_cell.angle_gamma   90.00
#
_symmetry.space_group_name_H-M   'P 1'
#
loop_
_entity.id
_entity.type
_entity.pdbx_description
1 polymer ?
#
loop_
_entity_poly.entity_id
_entity_poly.type
_entity_poly.pdbx_seq_one_letter_code
_entity_poly.pdbx_strand_id
1 'polypeptide(L)'
;MKLPVDLDALPEELARHVREAQDEGLWGDAIEAFEAWLDEAGKRPAPVLIMLAFMLYRDALEVMVDQVDELGTRAIALLDEAKQPKQTAALRREIERAVGRDRERSKQTSEKVAKSRAKPLESLSLAELRELAYKLGESKKSEELAIGARAWLLVSEQEEDAFGQRDAFGRAALIFAEAKDWKEALPRLEKILKKPADYEDWIAGYAWHHMLDKAIEDGDVALFEKRWKAALAMKREDHFPFSHPVQARYLEYAIEQKLTGVAKHLVAIIEAHRSARDQKALKPLLDRARALR
;
A
#
# COMPACT_ATOMS: atom_id res chain seq x y z
N MET A 1 -5.96 -15.40 -23.93
CA MET A 1 -4.50 -15.16 -24.03
C MET A 1 -3.79 -16.51 -24.02
N LYS A 2 -2.67 -16.68 -24.73
CA LYS A 2 -1.97 -17.99 -24.80
C LYS A 2 -0.95 -18.11 -23.67
N LEU A 3 -1.01 -19.20 -22.89
CA LEU A 3 -0.05 -19.51 -21.84
C LEU A 3 1.33 -19.87 -22.43
N PRO A 4 2.44 -19.54 -21.73
CA PRO A 4 3.80 -19.83 -22.19
C PRO A 4 4.22 -21.30 -22.00
N VAL A 5 3.43 -22.05 -21.24
CA VAL A 5 3.64 -23.46 -20.89
C VAL A 5 2.31 -24.19 -20.99
N ASP A 6 2.36 -25.45 -21.39
CA ASP A 6 1.21 -26.34 -21.33
C ASP A 6 0.85 -26.66 -19.87
N LEU A 7 -0.44 -26.61 -19.51
CA LEU A 7 -0.87 -26.89 -18.14
C LEU A 7 -0.59 -28.34 -17.74
N ASP A 8 -0.57 -29.26 -18.70
CA ASP A 8 -0.25 -30.67 -18.44
C ASP A 8 1.23 -30.88 -18.07
N ALA A 9 2.08 -29.87 -18.29
CA ALA A 9 3.48 -29.88 -17.85
C ALA A 9 3.66 -29.38 -16.40
N LEU A 10 2.58 -28.99 -15.72
CA LEU A 10 2.59 -28.55 -14.33
C LEU A 10 2.03 -29.65 -13.41
N PRO A 11 2.42 -29.67 -12.12
CA PRO A 11 1.67 -30.41 -11.10
C PRO A 11 0.18 -30.04 -11.14
N GLU A 12 -0.71 -31.02 -10.99
CA GLU A 12 -2.16 -30.85 -11.14
C GLU A 12 -2.73 -29.74 -10.24
N GLU A 13 -2.23 -29.67 -9.00
CA GLU A 13 -2.60 -28.63 -8.03
C GLU A 13 -2.24 -27.22 -8.53
N LEU A 14 -1.04 -27.04 -9.08
CA LEU A 14 -0.60 -25.77 -9.65
C LEU A 14 -1.39 -25.43 -10.93
N ALA A 15 -1.66 -26.44 -11.78
CA ALA A 15 -2.48 -26.26 -12.97
C ALA A 15 -3.90 -25.78 -12.65
N ARG A 16 -4.49 -26.25 -11.53
CA ARG A 16 -5.79 -25.77 -11.04
C ARG A 16 -5.73 -24.28 -10.68
N HIS A 17 -4.75 -23.85 -9.89
CA HIS A 17 -4.59 -22.44 -9.50
C HIS A 17 -4.42 -21.51 -10.71
N VAL A 18 -3.71 -21.94 -11.76
CA VAL A 18 -3.59 -21.15 -13.00
C VAL A 18 -4.94 -20.99 -13.70
N ARG A 19 -5.80 -22.02 -13.72
CA ARG A 19 -7.13 -21.93 -14.33
C ARG A 19 -8.03 -20.98 -13.55
N GLU A 20 -8.06 -21.12 -12.23
CA GLU A 20 -8.84 -20.24 -11.34
C GLU A 20 -8.41 -18.77 -11.52
N ALA A 21 -7.09 -18.50 -11.52
CA ALA A 21 -6.56 -17.16 -11.75
C ALA A 21 -6.91 -16.58 -13.13
N GLN A 22 -6.98 -17.42 -14.18
CA GLN A 22 -7.39 -16.98 -15.51
C GLN A 22 -8.86 -16.57 -15.58
N ASP A 23 -9.73 -17.28 -14.85
CA ASP A 23 -11.17 -17.01 -14.85
C ASP A 23 -11.50 -15.76 -14.02
N GLU A 24 -10.77 -15.53 -12.93
CA GLU A 24 -10.99 -14.39 -12.03
C GLU A 24 -10.16 -13.14 -12.39
N GLY A 25 -9.11 -13.29 -13.20
CA GLY A 25 -8.19 -12.20 -13.55
C GLY A 25 -7.32 -11.74 -12.37
N LEU A 26 -7.12 -12.60 -11.37
CA LEU A 26 -6.34 -12.31 -10.16
C LEU A 26 -5.26 -13.37 -10.00
N TRP A 27 -3.99 -12.97 -10.09
CA TRP A 27 -2.85 -13.89 -10.11
C TRP A 27 -2.20 -14.12 -8.74
N GLY A 28 -2.52 -13.29 -7.74
CA GLY A 28 -1.87 -13.30 -6.41
C GLY A 28 -1.89 -14.66 -5.72
N ASP A 29 -3.06 -15.28 -5.58
CA ASP A 29 -3.20 -16.59 -4.92
C ASP A 29 -2.46 -17.71 -5.67
N ALA A 30 -2.44 -17.67 -7.00
CA ALA A 30 -1.70 -18.62 -7.83
C ALA A 30 -0.18 -18.42 -7.70
N ILE A 31 0.29 -17.16 -7.59
CA ILE A 31 1.71 -16.86 -7.32
C ILE A 31 2.13 -17.44 -5.97
N GLU A 32 1.34 -17.23 -4.90
CA GLU A 32 1.63 -17.78 -3.57
C GLU A 32 1.72 -19.31 -3.59
N ALA A 33 0.77 -19.99 -4.26
CA ALA A 33 0.77 -21.44 -4.37
C ALA A 33 2.02 -21.98 -5.08
N PHE A 34 2.48 -21.30 -6.14
CA PHE A 34 3.70 -21.69 -6.87
C PHE A 34 4.96 -21.49 -6.03
N GLU A 35 5.05 -20.38 -5.29
CA GLU A 35 6.18 -20.10 -4.42
C GLU A 35 6.28 -21.12 -3.28
N ALA A 36 5.17 -21.39 -2.59
CA ALA A 36 5.10 -22.41 -1.54
C ALA A 36 5.50 -23.79 -2.06
N TRP A 37 4.98 -24.18 -3.23
CA TRP A 37 5.33 -25.46 -3.85
C TRP A 37 6.81 -25.56 -4.19
N LEU A 38 7.43 -24.50 -4.72
CA LEU A 38 8.85 -24.48 -5.05
C LEU A 38 9.74 -24.60 -3.80
N ASP A 39 9.33 -24.01 -2.69
CA ASP A 39 10.03 -24.09 -1.40
C ASP A 39 9.94 -25.50 -0.80
N GLU A 40 8.80 -26.16 -0.93
CA GLU A 40 8.57 -27.52 -0.40
C GLU A 40 9.17 -28.64 -1.28
N ALA A 41 9.08 -28.51 -2.61
CA ALA A 41 9.46 -29.57 -3.54
C ALA A 41 10.98 -29.84 -3.60
N GLY A 42 11.80 -28.90 -3.12
CA GLY A 42 13.27 -28.98 -3.15
C GLY A 42 13.87 -29.06 -4.56
N LYS A 43 13.05 -28.87 -5.61
CA LYS A 43 13.41 -28.87 -7.03
C LYS A 43 12.67 -27.74 -7.73
N ARG A 44 13.31 -27.16 -8.74
CA ARG A 44 12.82 -25.97 -9.45
C ARG A 44 12.65 -26.28 -10.96
N PRO A 45 11.58 -27.00 -11.34
CA PRO A 45 11.39 -27.45 -12.72
C PRO A 45 11.04 -26.28 -13.66
N ALA A 46 11.58 -26.32 -14.88
CA ALA A 46 11.44 -25.24 -15.85
C ALA A 46 9.98 -24.83 -16.17
N PRO A 47 9.01 -25.75 -16.38
CA PRO A 47 7.60 -25.40 -16.59
C PRO A 47 7.01 -24.52 -15.48
N VAL A 48 7.33 -24.83 -14.23
CA VAL A 48 6.84 -24.09 -13.04
C VAL A 48 7.49 -22.71 -12.96
N LEU A 49 8.80 -22.62 -13.18
CA LEU A 49 9.53 -21.34 -13.18
C LEU A 49 9.04 -20.40 -14.29
N ILE A 50 8.81 -20.91 -15.50
CA ILE A 50 8.33 -20.12 -16.64
C ILE A 50 6.89 -19.62 -16.40
N MET A 51 6.02 -20.46 -15.84
CA MET A 51 4.65 -20.06 -15.52
C MET A 51 4.62 -19.03 -14.38
N LEU A 52 5.42 -19.21 -13.32
CA LEU A 52 5.55 -18.22 -12.25
C LEU A 52 6.07 -16.87 -12.79
N ALA A 53 7.08 -16.88 -13.65
CA ALA A 53 7.58 -15.65 -14.28
C ALA A 53 6.50 -14.93 -15.09
N PHE A 54 5.65 -15.67 -15.79
CA PHE A 54 4.53 -15.12 -16.53
C PHE A 54 3.47 -14.51 -15.61
N MET A 55 3.05 -15.22 -14.55
CA MET A 55 2.06 -14.71 -13.61
C MET A 55 2.55 -13.45 -12.89
N LEU A 56 3.80 -13.43 -12.42
CA LEU A 56 4.41 -12.22 -11.83
C LEU A 56 4.39 -11.03 -12.79
N TYR A 57 4.69 -11.27 -14.07
CA TYR A 57 4.64 -10.21 -15.08
C TYR A 57 3.21 -9.72 -15.35
N ARG A 58 2.22 -10.63 -15.39
CA ARG A 58 0.81 -10.27 -15.58
C ARG A 58 0.28 -9.47 -14.40
N ASP A 59 0.55 -9.92 -13.20
CA ASP A 59 0.16 -9.24 -11.96
C ASP A 59 0.73 -7.81 -11.91
N ALA A 60 2.01 -7.65 -12.26
CA ALA A 60 2.65 -6.34 -12.35
C ALA A 60 1.99 -5.40 -13.38
N LEU A 61 1.45 -5.92 -14.49
CA LEU A 61 0.77 -5.10 -15.49
C LEU A 61 -0.68 -4.78 -15.13
N GLU A 62 -1.37 -5.66 -14.42
CA GLU A 62 -2.81 -5.58 -14.16
C GLU A 62 -3.11 -4.88 -12.83
N VAL A 63 -2.27 -5.09 -11.81
CA VAL A 63 -2.57 -4.65 -10.43
C VAL A 63 -1.69 -3.48 -10.00
N MET A 64 -0.40 -3.43 -10.40
CA MET A 64 0.56 -2.47 -9.81
C MET A 64 1.59 -1.94 -10.83
N VAL A 65 1.26 -0.83 -11.50
CA VAL A 65 2.14 -0.14 -12.47
C VAL A 65 3.53 0.15 -11.89
N ASP A 66 3.63 0.42 -10.59
CA ASP A 66 4.88 0.81 -9.92
C ASP A 66 5.79 -0.38 -9.57
N GLN A 67 5.36 -1.63 -9.80
CA GLN A 67 6.14 -2.85 -9.51
C GLN A 67 6.68 -3.53 -10.78
N VAL A 68 6.47 -2.95 -11.96
CA VAL A 68 6.87 -3.53 -13.24
C VAL A 68 8.38 -3.79 -13.32
N ASP A 69 9.22 -2.91 -12.79
CA ASP A 69 10.68 -3.12 -12.76
C ASP A 69 11.09 -4.29 -11.83
N GLU A 70 10.60 -4.29 -10.59
CA GLU A 70 10.95 -5.29 -9.57
C GLU A 70 10.47 -6.69 -9.97
N LEU A 71 9.16 -6.83 -10.23
CA LEU A 71 8.56 -8.12 -10.58
C LEU A 71 9.01 -8.58 -11.96
N GLY A 72 9.23 -7.66 -12.91
CA GLY A 72 9.80 -7.96 -14.21
C GLY A 72 11.25 -8.46 -14.12
N THR A 73 12.08 -7.87 -13.27
CA THR A 73 13.45 -8.34 -13.02
C THR A 73 13.45 -9.72 -12.38
N ARG A 74 12.56 -9.95 -11.40
CA ARG A 74 12.37 -11.26 -10.76
C ARG A 74 11.91 -12.32 -11.77
N ALA A 75 10.96 -11.97 -12.63
CA ALA A 75 10.50 -12.83 -13.71
C ALA A 75 11.64 -13.20 -14.69
N ILE A 76 12.48 -12.24 -15.10
CA ILE A 76 13.66 -12.53 -15.95
C ILE A 76 14.61 -13.51 -15.25
N ALA A 77 14.88 -13.34 -13.96
CA ALA A 77 15.74 -14.25 -13.20
C ALA A 77 15.18 -15.69 -13.18
N LEU A 78 13.86 -15.85 -13.03
CA LEU A 78 13.20 -17.16 -13.12
C LEU A 78 13.32 -17.78 -14.52
N LEU A 79 13.23 -16.98 -15.59
CA LEU A 79 13.43 -17.46 -16.96
C LEU A 79 14.88 -17.88 -17.23
N ASP A 80 15.86 -17.18 -16.65
CA ASP A 80 17.28 -17.56 -16.73
C ASP A 80 17.53 -18.87 -15.95
N GLU A 81 16.91 -19.02 -14.77
CA GLU A 81 16.98 -20.23 -13.96
C GLU A 81 16.39 -21.46 -14.68
N ALA A 82 15.30 -21.27 -15.42
CA ALA A 82 14.64 -22.34 -16.17
C ALA A 82 15.54 -22.96 -17.25
N LYS A 83 16.60 -22.27 -17.71
CA LYS A 83 17.57 -22.74 -18.72
C LYS A 83 16.92 -23.22 -20.04
N GLN A 84 15.81 -22.62 -20.44
CA GLN A 84 15.06 -22.93 -21.67
C GLN A 84 14.97 -21.72 -22.64
N PRO A 85 16.10 -21.17 -23.13
CA PRO A 85 16.13 -19.87 -23.81
C PRO A 85 15.27 -19.79 -25.08
N LYS A 86 15.07 -20.91 -25.79
CA LYS A 86 14.19 -20.94 -26.98
C LYS A 86 12.72 -20.81 -26.63
N GLN A 87 12.29 -21.45 -25.53
CA GLN A 87 10.90 -21.42 -25.07
C GLN A 87 10.57 -20.07 -24.41
N THR A 88 11.54 -19.47 -23.72
CA THR A 88 11.34 -18.23 -22.95
C THR A 88 11.60 -16.94 -23.73
N ALA A 89 12.20 -17.00 -24.93
CA ALA A 89 12.64 -15.82 -25.68
C ALA A 89 11.56 -14.76 -25.93
N ALA A 90 10.33 -15.18 -26.25
CA ALA A 90 9.23 -14.25 -26.51
C ALA A 90 8.80 -13.51 -25.24
N LEU A 91 8.52 -14.26 -24.18
CA LEU A 91 8.14 -13.72 -22.87
C LEU A 91 9.24 -12.82 -22.30
N ARG A 92 10.51 -13.25 -22.38
CA ARG A 92 11.67 -12.45 -21.95
C ARG A 92 11.71 -11.09 -22.63
N ARG A 93 11.59 -11.04 -23.97
CA ARG A 93 11.62 -9.78 -24.73
C ARG A 93 10.46 -8.85 -24.35
N GLU A 94 9.31 -9.41 -24.02
CA GLU A 94 8.15 -8.63 -23.60
C GLU A 94 8.39 -7.97 -22.23
N ILE A 95 8.87 -8.76 -21.27
CA ILE A 95 9.23 -8.29 -19.93
C ILE A 95 10.34 -7.23 -20.01
N GLU A 96 11.44 -7.50 -20.74
CA GLU A 96 12.56 -6.56 -20.91
C GLU A 96 12.11 -5.22 -21.52
N ARG A 97 11.19 -5.23 -22.48
CA ARG A 97 10.64 -4.00 -23.05
C ARG A 97 9.78 -3.24 -22.05
N ALA A 98 8.98 -3.94 -21.25
CA ALA A 98 8.14 -3.32 -20.23
C ALA A 98 9.01 -2.67 -19.14
N VAL A 99 9.96 -3.43 -18.59
CA VAL A 99 10.97 -2.95 -17.63
C VAL A 99 11.76 -1.77 -18.19
N GLY A 100 12.22 -1.86 -19.45
CA GLY A 100 12.97 -0.77 -20.08
C GLY A 100 12.17 0.52 -20.23
N ARG A 101 10.89 0.43 -20.63
CA ARG A 101 10.00 1.59 -20.69
C ARG A 101 9.74 2.20 -19.31
N ASP A 102 9.54 1.36 -18.31
CA ASP A 102 9.30 1.81 -16.94
C ASP A 102 10.52 2.51 -16.34
N ARG A 103 11.71 1.91 -16.49
CA ARG A 103 12.98 2.53 -16.09
C ARG A 103 13.24 3.86 -16.78
N GLU A 104 12.99 3.96 -18.09
CA GLU A 104 13.17 5.22 -18.82
C GLU A 104 12.16 6.28 -18.37
N ARG A 105 10.90 5.91 -18.13
CA ARG A 105 9.88 6.80 -17.55
C ARG A 105 10.33 7.27 -16.17
N SER A 106 10.74 6.35 -15.29
CA SER A 106 11.23 6.63 -13.95
C SER A 106 12.44 7.56 -13.95
N LYS A 107 13.39 7.35 -14.88
CA LYS A 107 14.54 8.23 -15.09
C LYS A 107 14.12 9.63 -15.53
N GLN A 108 13.26 9.75 -16.54
CA GLN A 108 12.78 11.06 -17.03
C GLN A 108 12.04 11.82 -15.93
N THR A 109 11.19 11.15 -15.17
CA THR A 109 10.50 11.76 -14.04
C THR A 109 11.48 12.14 -12.93
N SER A 110 12.48 11.30 -12.61
CA SER A 110 13.52 11.62 -11.62
C SER A 110 14.34 12.85 -12.03
N GLU A 111 14.70 12.97 -13.31
CA GLU A 111 15.39 14.14 -13.85
C GLU A 111 14.53 15.41 -13.77
N LYS A 112 13.23 15.31 -14.03
CA LYS A 112 12.29 16.43 -13.85
C LYS A 112 12.18 16.84 -12.38
N VAL A 113 12.01 15.87 -11.47
CA VAL A 113 11.97 16.12 -10.02
C VAL A 113 13.24 16.80 -9.54
N ALA A 114 14.41 16.33 -9.98
CA ALA A 114 15.69 16.96 -9.64
C ALA A 114 15.78 18.41 -10.12
N LYS A 115 15.29 18.71 -11.34
CA LYS A 115 15.21 20.08 -11.86
C LYS A 115 14.21 20.94 -11.09
N SER A 116 13.04 20.42 -10.76
CA SER A 116 12.01 21.14 -10.00
C SER A 116 12.45 21.43 -8.57
N ARG A 117 13.16 20.51 -7.92
CA ARG A 117 13.71 20.70 -6.57
C ARG A 117 14.77 21.80 -6.49
N ALA A 118 15.43 22.13 -7.61
CA ALA A 118 16.42 23.20 -7.68
C ALA A 118 15.79 24.61 -7.77
N LYS A 119 14.48 24.71 -8.03
CA LYS A 119 13.73 25.96 -8.10
C LYS A 119 12.97 26.20 -6.78
N PRO A 120 12.68 27.47 -6.41
CA PRO A 120 11.67 27.76 -5.40
C PRO A 120 10.32 27.16 -5.79
N LEU A 121 9.59 26.56 -4.85
CA LEU A 121 8.34 25.85 -5.14
C LEU A 121 7.28 26.79 -5.76
N GLU A 122 7.24 28.04 -5.30
CA GLU A 122 6.31 29.09 -5.74
C GLU A 122 6.51 29.49 -7.21
N SER A 123 7.64 29.12 -7.82
CA SER A 123 7.96 29.37 -9.23
C SER A 123 7.55 28.23 -10.17
N LEU A 124 7.06 27.11 -9.61
CA LEU A 124 6.62 25.95 -10.38
C LEU A 124 5.16 26.13 -10.84
N SER A 125 4.85 25.65 -12.03
CA SER A 125 3.46 25.51 -12.49
C SER A 125 2.70 24.46 -11.66
N LEU A 126 1.36 24.54 -11.66
CA LEU A 126 0.50 23.57 -10.98
C LEU A 126 0.81 22.11 -11.37
N ALA A 127 1.09 21.85 -12.65
CA ALA A 127 1.46 20.53 -13.14
C ALA A 127 2.81 20.05 -12.59
N GLU A 128 3.82 20.93 -12.56
CA GLU A 128 5.13 20.63 -11.96
C GLU A 128 5.02 20.41 -10.45
N LEU A 129 4.18 21.19 -9.76
CA LEU A 129 3.91 21.01 -8.33
C LEU A 129 3.29 19.66 -8.03
N ARG A 130 2.23 19.26 -8.77
CA ARG A 130 1.60 17.94 -8.61
C ARG A 130 2.60 16.81 -8.86
N GLU A 131 3.37 16.87 -9.96
CA GLU A 131 4.38 15.84 -10.28
C GLU A 131 5.42 15.72 -9.16
N LEU A 132 5.93 16.85 -8.65
CA LEU A 132 6.87 16.89 -7.53
C LEU A 132 6.24 16.33 -6.24
N ALA A 133 5.02 16.73 -5.94
CA ALA A 133 4.30 16.37 -4.73
C ALA A 133 4.00 14.87 -4.66
N TYR A 134 3.59 14.26 -5.78
CA TYR A 134 3.43 12.81 -5.88
C TYR A 134 4.76 12.08 -5.64
N LYS A 135 5.80 12.46 -6.38
CA LYS A 135 7.08 11.75 -6.32
C LYS A 135 7.77 11.84 -4.96
N LEU A 136 7.72 13.02 -4.33
CA LEU A 136 8.34 13.20 -3.03
C LEU A 136 7.44 12.71 -1.88
N GLY A 137 6.12 12.73 -2.07
CA GLY A 137 5.13 12.20 -1.12
C GLY A 137 5.17 10.67 -0.94
N GLU A 138 5.77 9.95 -1.89
CA GLU A 138 6.00 8.50 -1.78
C GLU A 138 7.41 8.15 -1.25
N SER A 139 8.23 9.15 -0.93
CA SER A 139 9.60 8.92 -0.48
C SER A 139 9.67 8.29 0.90
N LYS A 140 10.65 7.41 1.12
CA LYS A 140 10.98 6.88 2.45
C LYS A 140 11.77 7.87 3.31
N LYS A 141 12.19 9.02 2.76
CA LYS A 141 12.99 10.01 3.46
C LYS A 141 12.11 11.14 3.99
N SER A 142 12.16 11.37 5.30
CA SER A 142 11.38 12.40 6.00
C SER A 142 11.52 13.81 5.39
N GLU A 143 12.74 14.18 4.98
CA GLU A 143 13.00 15.50 4.36
C GLU A 143 12.33 15.64 2.99
N GLU A 144 12.28 14.56 2.20
CA GLU A 144 11.62 14.57 0.89
C GLU A 144 10.10 14.61 1.07
N LEU A 145 9.55 13.84 2.01
CA LEU A 145 8.12 13.90 2.38
C LEU A 145 7.70 15.33 2.76
N ALA A 146 8.47 16.02 3.58
CA ALA A 146 8.16 17.40 3.97
C ALA A 146 8.12 18.37 2.77
N ILE A 147 9.00 18.20 1.79
CA ILE A 147 8.97 18.98 0.55
C ILE A 147 7.74 18.61 -0.29
N GLY A 148 7.42 17.31 -0.41
CA GLY A 148 6.23 16.82 -1.10
C GLY A 148 4.93 17.37 -0.50
N ALA A 149 4.83 17.40 0.84
CA ALA A 149 3.69 17.97 1.55
C ALA A 149 3.54 19.47 1.31
N ARG A 150 4.65 20.23 1.28
CA ARG A 150 4.63 21.66 0.94
C ARG A 150 4.20 21.89 -0.51
N ALA A 151 4.65 21.06 -1.44
CA ALA A 151 4.20 21.12 -2.83
C ALA A 151 2.69 20.86 -2.92
N TRP A 152 2.15 19.85 -2.23
CA TRP A 152 0.69 19.61 -2.14
C TRP A 152 -0.08 20.79 -1.54
N LEU A 153 0.48 21.47 -0.55
CA LEU A 153 -0.16 22.66 0.01
C LEU A 153 -0.25 23.80 -1.01
N LEU A 154 0.82 24.03 -1.78
CA LEU A 154 0.80 25.02 -2.86
C LEU A 154 -0.14 24.62 -4.00
N VAL A 155 -0.26 23.32 -4.31
CA VAL A 155 -1.29 22.81 -5.21
C VAL A 155 -2.67 23.23 -4.69
N SER A 156 -2.98 22.94 -3.41
CA SER A 156 -4.25 23.31 -2.79
C SER A 156 -4.56 24.81 -2.85
N GLU A 157 -3.55 25.68 -2.85
CA GLU A 157 -3.73 27.14 -2.94
C GLU A 157 -3.99 27.61 -4.37
N GLN A 158 -3.55 26.83 -5.38
CA GLN A 158 -3.66 27.15 -6.80
C GLN A 158 -4.83 26.45 -7.51
N GLU A 159 -5.39 25.37 -6.92
CA GLU A 159 -6.58 24.73 -7.47
C GLU A 159 -7.78 25.68 -7.49
N GLU A 160 -8.53 25.69 -8.59
CA GLU A 160 -9.73 26.53 -8.72
C GLU A 160 -10.98 25.84 -8.18
N ASP A 161 -11.06 24.52 -8.28
CA ASP A 161 -12.21 23.76 -7.85
C ASP A 161 -12.09 23.29 -6.40
N ALA A 162 -13.22 23.32 -5.68
CA ALA A 162 -13.26 23.01 -4.25
C ALA A 162 -12.89 21.57 -3.93
N PHE A 163 -13.07 20.64 -4.88
CA PHE A 163 -12.73 19.23 -4.67
C PHE A 163 -11.21 19.05 -4.72
N GLY A 164 -10.56 19.51 -5.79
CA GLY A 164 -9.11 19.49 -5.97
C GLY A 164 -8.38 20.21 -4.83
N GLN A 165 -8.88 21.38 -4.39
CA GLN A 165 -8.34 22.08 -3.23
C GLN A 165 -8.33 21.19 -1.97
N ARG A 166 -9.43 20.49 -1.70
CA ARG A 166 -9.58 19.67 -0.49
C ARG A 166 -8.79 18.37 -0.54
N ASP A 167 -8.70 17.73 -1.70
CA ASP A 167 -7.84 16.56 -1.92
C ASP A 167 -6.36 16.93 -1.69
N ALA A 168 -5.88 17.97 -2.36
CA ALA A 168 -4.51 18.46 -2.21
C ALA A 168 -4.19 18.88 -0.76
N PHE A 169 -5.11 19.59 -0.10
CA PHE A 169 -4.97 19.96 1.31
C PHE A 169 -4.89 18.73 2.22
N GLY A 170 -5.75 17.73 1.98
CA GLY A 170 -5.77 16.49 2.72
C GLY A 170 -4.46 15.71 2.57
N ARG A 171 -4.00 15.52 1.34
CA ARG A 171 -2.70 14.91 1.03
C ARG A 171 -1.55 15.61 1.74
N ALA A 172 -1.49 16.94 1.68
CA ALA A 172 -0.48 17.71 2.40
C ALA A 172 -0.51 17.40 3.91
N ALA A 173 -1.69 17.37 4.54
CA ALA A 173 -1.83 17.11 5.97
C ALA A 173 -1.33 15.73 6.38
N LEU A 174 -1.66 14.70 5.59
CA LEU A 174 -1.23 13.31 5.83
C LEU A 174 0.29 13.18 5.65
N ILE A 175 0.84 13.70 4.55
CA ILE A 175 2.27 13.59 4.24
C ILE A 175 3.11 14.39 5.27
N PHE A 176 2.64 15.54 5.77
CA PHE A 176 3.30 16.21 6.89
C PHE A 176 3.34 15.33 8.16
N ALA A 177 2.28 14.57 8.42
CA ALA A 177 2.24 13.65 9.56
C ALA A 177 3.20 12.46 9.38
N GLU A 178 3.29 11.92 8.17
CA GLU A 178 4.26 10.88 7.79
C GLU A 178 5.71 11.39 7.90
N ALA A 179 5.95 12.64 7.52
CA ALA A 179 7.22 13.35 7.70
C ALA A 179 7.53 13.73 9.15
N LYS A 180 6.64 13.41 10.10
CA LYS A 180 6.71 13.80 11.53
C LYS A 180 6.82 15.33 11.76
N ASP A 181 6.44 16.14 10.78
CA ASP A 181 6.32 17.60 10.94
C ASP A 181 4.98 17.93 11.61
N TRP A 182 4.87 17.57 12.89
CA TRP A 182 3.63 17.72 13.66
C TRP A 182 3.19 19.17 13.82
N LYS A 183 4.12 20.13 13.70
CA LYS A 183 3.80 21.56 13.72
C LYS A 183 2.91 21.93 12.53
N GLU A 184 3.21 21.39 11.35
CA GLU A 184 2.39 21.60 10.15
C GLU A 184 1.20 20.63 10.09
N ALA A 185 1.37 19.38 10.50
CA ALA A 185 0.34 18.36 10.38
C ALA A 185 -0.88 18.61 11.29
N LEU A 186 -0.65 18.84 12.59
CA LEU A 186 -1.73 18.91 13.60
C LEU A 186 -2.85 19.90 13.26
N PRO A 187 -2.59 21.20 12.96
CA PRO A 187 -3.67 22.14 12.66
C PRO A 187 -4.48 21.74 11.40
N ARG A 188 -3.85 21.04 10.45
CA ARG A 188 -4.49 20.59 9.21
C ARG A 188 -5.33 19.34 9.44
N LEU A 189 -4.79 18.36 10.17
CA LEU A 189 -5.54 17.17 10.58
C LEU A 189 -6.76 17.56 11.43
N GLU A 190 -6.61 18.48 12.38
CA GLU A 190 -7.74 18.99 13.17
C GLU A 190 -8.78 19.71 12.30
N LYS A 191 -8.36 20.45 11.28
CA LYS A 191 -9.29 21.08 10.33
C LYS A 191 -10.09 20.03 9.55
N ILE A 192 -9.44 18.96 9.08
CA ILE A 192 -10.10 17.83 8.40
C ILE A 192 -11.13 17.19 9.33
N LEU A 193 -10.73 16.88 10.56
CA LEU A 193 -11.56 16.16 11.53
C LEU A 193 -12.72 17.00 12.11
N LYS A 194 -12.69 18.33 11.98
CA LYS A 194 -13.84 19.19 12.31
C LYS A 194 -14.98 19.08 11.29
N LYS A 195 -14.65 18.83 10.02
CA LYS A 195 -15.61 18.69 8.92
C LYS A 195 -15.20 17.55 7.99
N PRO A 196 -15.19 16.31 8.47
CA PRO A 196 -14.71 15.18 7.68
C PRO A 196 -15.56 14.96 6.42
N ALA A 197 -16.80 15.47 6.35
CA ALA A 197 -17.69 15.36 5.18
C ALA A 197 -17.22 16.13 3.97
N ASP A 198 -16.34 17.10 4.22
CA ASP A 198 -15.80 17.92 3.15
C ASP A 198 -14.69 17.22 2.39
N TYR A 199 -14.12 16.14 2.92
CA TYR A 199 -12.95 15.44 2.39
C TYR A 199 -13.30 14.04 1.92
N GLU A 200 -12.46 13.46 1.06
CA GLU A 200 -12.55 12.04 0.72
C GLU A 200 -12.44 11.17 1.98
N ASP A 201 -13.17 10.06 1.99
CA ASP A 201 -13.28 9.20 3.18
C ASP A 201 -11.92 8.63 3.60
N TRP A 202 -11.05 8.29 2.64
CA TRP A 202 -9.69 7.84 2.95
C TRP A 202 -8.86 8.95 3.64
N ILE A 203 -8.99 10.22 3.22
CA ILE A 203 -8.28 11.34 3.85
C ILE A 203 -8.70 11.47 5.32
N ALA A 204 -10.02 11.47 5.56
CA ALA A 204 -10.56 11.58 6.92
C ALA A 204 -10.19 10.36 7.79
N GLY A 205 -10.22 9.15 7.21
CA GLY A 205 -9.84 7.91 7.87
C GLY A 205 -8.37 7.89 8.28
N TYR A 206 -7.46 8.21 7.35
CA TYR A 206 -6.03 8.32 7.65
C TYR A 206 -5.71 9.48 8.60
N ALA A 207 -6.47 10.59 8.55
CA ALA A 207 -6.29 11.67 9.51
C ALA A 207 -6.53 11.21 10.96
N TRP A 208 -7.51 10.33 11.20
CA TRP A 208 -7.68 9.70 12.51
C TRP A 208 -6.52 8.78 12.88
N HIS A 209 -6.02 7.96 11.95
CA HIS A 209 -4.87 7.11 12.20
C HIS A 209 -3.65 7.93 12.66
N HIS A 210 -3.31 9.03 11.96
CA HIS A 210 -2.19 9.86 12.37
C HIS A 210 -2.41 10.54 13.73
N MET A 211 -3.64 10.98 14.03
CA MET A 211 -3.95 11.58 15.33
C MET A 211 -3.88 10.56 16.47
N LEU A 212 -4.24 9.30 16.22
CA LEU A 212 -4.08 8.21 17.19
C LEU A 212 -2.60 7.82 17.36
N ASP A 213 -1.88 7.68 16.25
CA ASP A 213 -0.44 7.38 16.24
C ASP A 213 0.36 8.44 17.00
N LYS A 214 0.01 9.72 16.85
CA LYS A 214 0.65 10.80 17.62
C LYS A 214 0.40 10.69 19.12
N ALA A 215 -0.82 10.33 19.53
CA ALA A 215 -1.13 10.15 20.95
C ALA A 215 -0.35 8.95 21.53
N ILE A 216 -0.17 7.88 20.76
CA ILE A 216 0.69 6.74 21.14
C ILE A 216 2.15 7.19 21.26
N GLU A 217 2.67 7.93 20.28
CA GLU A 217 4.04 8.46 20.27
C GLU A 217 4.33 9.36 21.48
N ASP A 218 3.34 10.17 21.88
CA ASP A 218 3.43 11.05 23.06
C ASP A 218 3.24 10.31 24.39
N GLY A 219 2.83 9.04 24.37
CA GLY A 219 2.44 8.30 25.57
C GLY A 219 1.15 8.83 26.22
N ASP A 220 0.35 9.63 25.52
CA ASP A 220 -0.89 10.21 26.03
C ASP A 220 -2.08 9.27 25.81
N VAL A 221 -2.19 8.29 26.72
CA VAL A 221 -3.24 7.26 26.71
C VAL A 221 -4.65 7.88 26.77
N ALA A 222 -4.83 8.95 27.55
CA ALA A 222 -6.12 9.59 27.72
C ALA A 222 -6.56 10.30 26.43
N LEU A 223 -5.63 10.98 25.75
CA LEU A 223 -5.88 11.59 24.46
C LEU A 223 -6.15 10.55 23.37
N PHE A 224 -5.44 9.42 23.39
CA PHE A 224 -5.71 8.29 22.49
C PHE A 224 -7.16 7.80 22.66
N GLU A 225 -7.60 7.48 23.88
CA GLU A 225 -8.98 7.02 24.12
C GLU A 225 -10.03 8.07 23.71
N LYS A 226 -9.77 9.35 23.98
CA LYS A 226 -10.66 10.45 23.58
C LYS A 226 -10.81 10.51 22.07
N ARG A 227 -9.68 10.46 21.34
CA ARG A 227 -9.66 10.47 19.87
C ARG A 227 -10.31 9.21 19.30
N TRP A 228 -10.09 8.06 19.92
CA TRP A 228 -10.74 6.80 19.54
C TRP A 228 -12.27 6.90 19.58
N LYS A 229 -12.83 7.36 20.70
CA LYS A 229 -14.28 7.55 20.86
C LYS A 229 -14.83 8.54 19.83
N ALA A 230 -14.09 9.62 19.54
CA ALA A 230 -14.48 10.59 18.53
C ALA A 230 -14.48 9.99 17.11
N ALA A 231 -13.48 9.17 16.77
CA ALA A 231 -13.42 8.47 15.50
C ALA A 231 -14.62 7.52 15.32
N LEU A 232 -14.98 6.75 16.35
CA LEU A 232 -16.14 5.85 16.30
C LEU A 232 -17.48 6.58 16.12
N ALA A 233 -17.59 7.80 16.63
CA ALA A 233 -18.81 8.59 16.50
C ALA A 233 -19.07 9.09 15.07
N MET A 234 -18.07 9.06 14.18
CA MET A 234 -18.20 9.63 12.84
C MET A 234 -18.98 8.77 11.83
N LYS A 235 -19.35 7.52 12.17
CA LYS A 235 -20.26 6.63 11.40
C LYS A 235 -20.09 6.70 9.87
N ARG A 236 -18.89 6.40 9.35
CA ARG A 236 -18.61 6.46 7.90
C ARG A 236 -18.30 5.14 7.26
N GLU A 237 -17.47 4.36 7.91
CA GLU A 237 -17.19 2.99 7.53
C GLU A 237 -17.72 2.06 8.60
N ASP A 238 -18.24 0.91 8.18
CA ASP A 238 -18.73 -0.12 9.09
C ASP A 238 -17.61 -0.72 9.98
N HIS A 239 -16.35 -0.40 9.70
CA HIS A 239 -15.18 -1.01 10.33
C HIS A 239 -13.96 -0.07 10.47
N PHE A 240 -14.05 0.99 11.28
CA PHE A 240 -12.86 1.78 11.66
C PHE A 240 -12.06 1.10 12.79
N PRO A 241 -10.72 1.04 12.77
CA PRO A 241 -9.84 1.36 11.66
C PRO A 241 -9.90 0.29 10.57
N PHE A 242 -9.92 0.69 9.30
CA PHE A 242 -10.05 -0.24 8.16
C PHE A 242 -8.74 -0.98 7.82
N SER A 243 -7.58 -0.38 8.11
CA SER A 243 -6.29 -0.95 7.74
C SER A 243 -5.89 -2.13 8.65
N HIS A 244 -5.69 -3.31 8.06
CA HIS A 244 -5.33 -4.53 8.78
C HIS A 244 -4.03 -4.37 9.64
N PRO A 245 -2.91 -3.87 9.11
CA PRO A 245 -1.73 -3.65 9.97
C PRO A 245 -2.01 -2.70 11.16
N VAL A 246 -2.82 -1.67 10.95
CA VAL A 246 -3.16 -0.68 11.98
C VAL A 246 -4.03 -1.28 13.08
N GLN A 247 -5.05 -2.08 12.74
CA GLN A 247 -5.90 -2.78 13.70
C GLN A 247 -5.08 -3.64 14.68
N ALA A 248 -4.09 -4.40 14.18
CA ALA A 248 -3.26 -5.27 15.01
C ALA A 248 -2.38 -4.46 15.97
N ARG A 249 -1.73 -3.39 15.47
CA ARG A 249 -0.91 -2.48 16.26
C ARG A 249 -1.70 -1.78 17.36
N TYR A 250 -2.90 -1.28 17.05
CA TYR A 250 -3.76 -0.66 18.06
C TYR A 250 -4.32 -1.66 19.06
N LEU A 251 -4.55 -2.91 18.66
CA LEU A 251 -4.98 -3.96 19.58
C LEU A 251 -3.89 -4.27 20.60
N GLU A 252 -2.65 -4.39 20.13
CA GLU A 252 -1.49 -4.56 21.01
C GLU A 252 -1.34 -3.40 22.00
N TYR A 253 -1.37 -2.16 21.51
CA TYR A 253 -1.33 -0.98 22.36
C TYR A 253 -2.48 -0.96 23.39
N ALA A 254 -3.70 -1.29 22.96
CA ALA A 254 -4.86 -1.35 23.85
C ALA A 254 -4.71 -2.42 24.94
N ILE A 255 -4.07 -3.56 24.63
CA ILE A 255 -3.77 -4.59 25.63
C ILE A 255 -2.74 -4.09 26.63
N GLU A 256 -1.65 -3.51 26.16
CA GLU A 256 -0.58 -2.99 27.01
C GLU A 256 -1.07 -1.90 27.98
N GLN A 257 -1.92 -1.00 27.48
CA GLN A 257 -2.49 0.10 28.25
C GLN A 257 -3.80 -0.25 28.97
N LYS A 258 -4.27 -1.50 28.87
CA LYS A 258 -5.52 -2.00 29.47
C LYS A 258 -6.78 -1.22 29.05
N LEU A 259 -6.84 -0.79 27.79
CA LEU A 259 -7.98 -0.05 27.20
C LEU A 259 -9.07 -1.03 26.76
N THR A 260 -9.83 -1.55 27.73
CA THR A 260 -10.78 -2.65 27.50
C THR A 260 -11.83 -2.34 26.43
N GLY A 261 -12.32 -1.10 26.35
CA GLY A 261 -13.29 -0.68 25.33
C GLY A 261 -12.70 -0.69 23.91
N VAL A 262 -11.47 -0.23 23.76
CA VAL A 262 -10.74 -0.23 22.47
C VAL A 262 -10.44 -1.66 22.04
N ALA A 263 -9.93 -2.49 22.94
CA ALA A 263 -9.60 -3.89 22.67
C ALA A 263 -10.84 -4.68 22.23
N LYS A 264 -11.97 -4.54 22.92
CA LYS A 264 -13.24 -5.22 22.56
C LYS A 264 -13.72 -4.82 21.16
N HIS A 265 -13.65 -3.54 20.84
CA HIS A 265 -14.02 -3.03 19.53
C HIS A 265 -13.14 -3.63 18.40
N LEU A 266 -11.82 -3.62 18.59
CA LEU A 266 -10.88 -4.16 17.62
C LEU A 266 -11.02 -5.67 17.43
N VAL A 267 -11.26 -6.43 18.50
CA VAL A 267 -11.56 -7.88 18.41
C VAL A 267 -12.78 -8.12 17.52
N ALA A 268 -13.88 -7.39 17.75
CA ALA A 268 -15.11 -7.54 16.98
C ALA A 268 -14.90 -7.25 15.48
N ILE A 269 -14.15 -6.20 15.15
CA ILE A 269 -13.84 -5.87 13.75
C ILE A 269 -12.96 -6.93 13.10
N ILE A 270 -11.89 -7.37 13.78
CA ILE A 270 -10.96 -8.36 13.23
C ILE A 270 -11.69 -9.68 12.94
N GLU A 271 -12.57 -10.11 13.85
CA GLU A 271 -13.36 -11.33 13.68
C GLU A 271 -14.42 -11.23 12.58
N ALA A 272 -15.03 -10.06 12.41
CA ALA A 272 -16.08 -9.83 11.42
C ALA A 272 -15.54 -9.69 9.99
N HIS A 273 -14.36 -9.09 9.81
CA HIS A 273 -13.90 -8.63 8.50
C HIS A 273 -12.63 -9.30 7.97
N ARG A 274 -11.86 -10.01 8.80
CA ARG A 274 -10.64 -10.67 8.31
C ARG A 274 -10.88 -12.10 7.86
N SER A 275 -10.03 -12.55 6.94
CA SER A 275 -9.97 -13.95 6.53
C SER A 275 -9.70 -14.87 7.72
N ALA A 276 -10.14 -16.13 7.64
CA ALA A 276 -9.87 -17.13 8.67
C ALA A 276 -8.35 -17.35 8.89
N ARG A 277 -7.53 -17.17 7.84
CA ARG A 277 -6.06 -17.21 7.90
C ARG A 277 -5.52 -16.11 8.81
N ASP A 278 -5.94 -14.87 8.58
CA ASP A 278 -5.48 -13.72 9.38
C ASP A 278 -5.92 -13.82 10.83
N GLN A 279 -7.15 -14.27 11.07
CA GLN A 279 -7.65 -14.49 12.44
C GLN A 279 -6.83 -15.58 13.17
N LYS A 280 -6.45 -16.66 12.47
CA LYS A 280 -5.57 -17.70 13.02
C LYS A 280 -4.19 -17.14 13.36
N ALA A 281 -3.62 -16.29 12.50
CA ALA A 281 -2.34 -15.65 12.76
C ALA A 281 -2.38 -14.70 13.97
N LEU A 282 -3.50 -13.98 14.16
CA LEU A 282 -3.70 -13.06 15.28
C LEU A 282 -4.24 -13.73 16.56
N LYS A 283 -4.49 -15.04 16.56
CA LYS A 283 -5.12 -15.75 17.68
C LYS A 283 -4.47 -15.46 19.04
N PRO A 284 -3.12 -15.46 19.21
CA PRO A 284 -2.51 -15.15 20.50
C PRO A 284 -2.85 -13.74 21.00
N LEU A 285 -2.93 -12.77 20.08
CA LEU A 285 -3.26 -11.39 20.40
C LEU A 285 -4.75 -11.23 20.78
N LEU A 286 -5.64 -11.89 20.02
CA LEU A 286 -7.08 -11.92 20.31
C LEU A 286 -7.37 -12.57 21.67
N ASP A 287 -6.69 -13.68 22.00
CA ASP A 287 -6.84 -14.35 23.28
C ASP A 287 -6.40 -13.47 24.46
N ARG A 288 -5.28 -12.74 24.31
CA ARG A 288 -4.83 -11.72 25.29
C ARG A 288 -5.84 -10.59 25.45
N ALA A 289 -6.40 -10.09 24.36
CA ALA A 289 -7.41 -9.03 24.39
C ALA A 289 -8.67 -9.46 25.15
N ARG A 290 -9.15 -10.69 24.93
CA ARG A 290 -10.33 -11.25 25.61
C ARG A 290 -10.11 -11.46 27.11
N ALA A 291 -8.86 -11.65 27.54
CA ALA A 291 -8.52 -11.80 28.95
C ALA A 291 -8.54 -10.47 29.74
N LEU A 292 -8.60 -9.32 29.05
CA LEU A 292 -8.76 -8.02 29.70
C LEU A 292 -10.20 -7.88 30.24
N ARG A 293 -10.34 -7.94 31.56
CA ARG A 293 -11.60 -7.68 32.26
C ARG A 293 -11.81 -6.19 32.49
#